data_AF-A0A7Y2MXL8-F1
#
_entry.id   AF-A0A7Y2MXL8-F1
#
_cell.length_a   1.000
_cell.length_b   1.000
_cell.length_c   1.000
_cell.angle_alpha   90.00
_cell.angle_beta   90.00
_cell.angle_gamma   90.00
#
_symmetry.space_group_name_H-M   'P 1'
#
loop_
_entity.id
_entity.type
_entity.pdbx_description
1 polymer ?
#
loop_
_entity_poly.entity_id
_entity_poly.type
_entity_poly.pdbx_seq_one_letter_code
_entity_poly.pdbx_strand_id
1 'polypeptide(L)'
;MMTDSDDRQPARIRVVSYNVHSCVGADSLFSPARIATILAALDADFIALQEVEERDYQGMPVSQFLAETLGLCRAGRTAHKRVGVDYGNVLLSRMPPTRSVTHDLALARREPRGAIEADFELADKKLRVFATHFGLSLRERRAQLQKTLPHLVDPDPDLTVLCADFNEWAPYSTTHRNLSRLLGAPPSVRTFPSRFALLALDRIYASPLDALVSIRAVVSADARRASDHLPLVADFELD
;
A
#
# COMPACT_ATOMS: atom_id res chain seq x y z
N MET A 1 -16.08 44.59 -6.94
CA MET A 1 -15.32 43.37 -7.30
C MET A 1 -15.33 42.48 -6.07
N MET A 2 -16.27 41.53 -6.02
CA MET A 2 -16.29 40.50 -4.98
C MET A 2 -15.28 39.44 -5.40
N THR A 3 -14.25 39.25 -4.58
CA THR A 3 -13.40 38.07 -4.63
C THR A 3 -14.25 36.93 -4.07
N ASP A 4 -14.77 36.06 -4.95
CA ASP A 4 -15.24 34.74 -4.54
C ASP A 4 -14.02 33.98 -4.00
N SER A 5 -13.85 34.02 -2.68
CA SER A 5 -13.05 33.03 -1.97
C SER A 5 -13.82 31.72 -2.06
N ASP A 6 -13.39 30.83 -2.94
CA ASP A 6 -13.89 29.45 -3.06
C ASP A 6 -13.64 28.76 -1.71
N ASP A 7 -14.67 28.72 -0.86
CA ASP A 7 -14.67 28.12 0.49
C ASP A 7 -14.74 26.59 0.42
N ARG A 8 -14.09 26.00 -0.60
CA ARG A 8 -14.06 24.56 -0.82
C ARG A 8 -13.05 23.96 0.15
N GLN A 9 -13.54 23.22 1.15
CA GLN A 9 -12.65 22.51 2.07
C GLN A 9 -11.80 21.50 1.27
N PRO A 10 -10.48 21.42 1.54
CA PRO A 10 -9.60 20.50 0.84
C PRO A 10 -10.05 19.07 1.06
N ALA A 11 -10.03 18.27 -0.01
CA ALA A 11 -10.42 16.87 0.08
C ALA A 11 -9.33 16.10 0.85
N ARG A 12 -9.72 15.45 1.95
CA ARG A 12 -8.81 14.65 2.77
C ARG A 12 -8.87 13.18 2.39
N ILE A 13 -7.70 12.57 2.27
CA ILE A 13 -7.57 11.15 1.93
C ILE A 13 -6.65 10.48 2.93
N ARG A 14 -7.09 9.32 3.44
CA ARG A 14 -6.25 8.41 4.23
C ARG A 14 -5.86 7.18 3.44
N VAL A 15 -4.55 6.94 3.37
CA VAL A 15 -3.96 5.75 2.74
C VAL A 15 -3.25 4.89 3.79
N VAL A 16 -3.47 3.58 3.72
CA VAL A 16 -2.80 2.59 4.57
C VAL A 16 -1.99 1.64 3.70
N SER A 17 -0.72 1.42 4.04
CA SER A 17 0.09 0.31 3.54
C SER A 17 0.32 -0.69 4.66
N TYR A 18 0.10 -1.97 4.40
CA TYR A 18 0.26 -3.00 5.43
C TYR A 18 0.62 -4.37 4.85
N ASN A 19 1.83 -4.85 5.14
CA ASN A 19 2.18 -6.26 4.96
C ASN A 19 1.49 -7.10 6.04
N VAL A 20 0.54 -7.96 5.63
CA VAL A 20 -0.30 -8.74 6.54
C VAL A 20 0.25 -10.12 6.86
N HIS A 21 1.41 -10.50 6.30
CA HIS A 21 2.07 -11.79 6.55
C HIS A 21 1.10 -12.98 6.41
N SER A 22 0.41 -13.10 5.28
CA SER A 22 -0.64 -14.11 5.05
C SER A 22 -1.75 -14.13 6.12
N CYS A 23 -1.98 -13.02 6.83
CA CYS A 23 -2.84 -12.93 8.01
C CYS A 23 -2.45 -13.90 9.14
N VAL A 24 -1.19 -14.33 9.21
CA VAL A 24 -0.64 -15.20 10.25
C VAL A 24 0.11 -14.33 11.26
N GLY A 25 -0.42 -14.29 12.49
CA GLY A 25 0.16 -13.47 13.54
C GLY A 25 1.45 -14.03 14.13
N ALA A 26 2.07 -13.25 15.02
CA ALA A 26 3.23 -13.68 15.82
C ALA A 26 2.90 -14.88 16.75
N ASP A 27 1.62 -15.16 16.96
CA ASP A 27 1.10 -16.35 17.63
C ASP A 27 0.90 -17.55 16.69
N SER A 28 1.35 -17.44 15.43
CA SER A 28 1.20 -18.45 14.37
C SER A 28 -0.24 -18.79 14.01
N LEU A 29 -1.22 -17.99 14.44
CA LEU A 29 -2.62 -18.19 14.13
C LEU A 29 -3.01 -17.38 12.89
N PHE A 30 -3.63 -18.05 11.92
CA PHE A 30 -4.27 -17.42 10.77
C PHE A 30 -5.57 -16.74 11.20
N SER A 31 -5.66 -15.41 11.03
CA SER A 31 -6.84 -14.63 11.45
C SER A 31 -7.06 -13.39 10.58
N PRO A 32 -7.73 -13.52 9.42
CA PRO A 32 -8.18 -12.38 8.62
C PRO A 32 -9.07 -11.40 9.40
N ALA A 33 -9.92 -11.90 10.31
CA ALA A 33 -10.77 -11.05 11.16
C ALA A 33 -9.97 -10.10 12.08
N ARG A 34 -8.79 -10.53 12.57
CA ARG A 34 -7.89 -9.66 13.36
C ARG A 34 -7.35 -8.52 12.50
N ILE A 35 -6.97 -8.81 11.26
CA ILE A 35 -6.53 -7.79 10.30
C ILE A 35 -7.68 -6.83 9.99
N ALA A 36 -8.88 -7.34 9.70
CA ALA A 36 -10.06 -6.52 9.47
C ALA A 36 -10.37 -5.57 10.66
N THR A 37 -10.28 -6.07 11.89
CA THR A 37 -10.50 -5.24 13.09
C THR A 37 -9.52 -4.07 13.17
N ILE A 38 -8.23 -4.32 12.91
CA ILE A 38 -7.21 -3.27 12.88
C ILE A 38 -7.51 -2.27 11.78
N LEU A 39 -7.77 -2.74 10.55
CA LEU A 39 -8.03 -1.88 9.39
C LEU A 39 -9.30 -1.03 9.55
N ALA A 40 -10.37 -1.60 10.13
CA ALA A 40 -11.62 -0.89 10.39
C ALA A 40 -11.39 0.32 11.32
N ALA A 41 -10.54 0.17 12.33
CA ALA A 41 -10.21 1.26 13.26
C ALA A 41 -9.38 2.39 12.61
N LEU A 42 -8.76 2.15 11.44
CA LEU A 42 -7.98 3.17 10.73
C LEU A 42 -8.84 4.07 9.86
N ASP A 43 -10.04 3.61 9.47
CA ASP A 43 -10.99 4.35 8.63
C ASP A 43 -10.33 4.96 7.38
N ALA A 44 -9.68 4.10 6.59
CA ALA A 44 -8.91 4.51 5.43
C ALA A 44 -9.75 4.54 4.14
N ASP A 45 -9.44 5.49 3.25
CA ASP A 45 -10.00 5.54 1.91
C ASP A 45 -9.36 4.49 1.00
N PHE A 46 -8.05 4.27 1.14
CA PHE A 46 -7.28 3.30 0.36
C PHE A 46 -6.44 2.41 1.27
N ILE A 47 -6.44 1.10 1.01
CA ILE A 47 -5.65 0.12 1.76
C ILE A 47 -4.88 -0.76 0.80
N ALA A 48 -3.56 -0.59 0.77
CA ALA A 48 -2.61 -1.41 0.03
C ALA A 48 -2.05 -2.51 0.94
N LEU A 49 -2.50 -3.74 0.71
CA LEU A 49 -2.07 -4.93 1.45
C LEU A 49 -0.99 -5.68 0.69
N GLN A 50 0.06 -6.11 1.39
CA GLN A 50 1.10 -7.01 0.88
C GLN A 50 1.02 -8.37 1.59
N GLU A 51 1.54 -9.41 0.93
CA GLU A 51 1.50 -10.80 1.40
C GLU A 51 0.09 -11.34 1.70
N VAL A 52 -0.90 -10.98 0.89
CA VAL A 52 -2.23 -11.57 1.00
C VAL A 52 -2.21 -12.95 0.34
N GLU A 53 -2.53 -13.98 1.11
CA GLU A 53 -2.77 -15.33 0.60
C GLU A 53 -4.27 -15.58 0.53
N GLU A 54 -4.79 -15.88 -0.66
CA GLU A 54 -6.23 -16.06 -0.96
C GLU A 54 -6.75 -17.43 -0.47
N ARG A 55 -6.45 -17.77 0.79
CA ARG A 55 -7.04 -18.92 1.48
C ARG A 55 -8.55 -18.73 1.62
N ASP A 56 -9.28 -19.83 1.69
CA ASP A 56 -10.68 -19.77 2.11
C ASP A 56 -10.76 -19.30 3.57
N TYR A 57 -11.57 -18.29 3.80
CA TYR A 57 -11.96 -17.86 5.14
C TYR A 57 -13.45 -17.57 5.13
N GLN A 58 -14.21 -18.38 5.87
CA GLN A 58 -15.68 -18.29 5.93
C GLN A 58 -16.36 -18.43 4.56
N GLY A 59 -15.82 -19.29 3.68
CA GLY A 59 -16.43 -19.58 2.37
C GLY A 59 -16.09 -18.57 1.27
N MET A 60 -15.13 -17.68 1.49
CA MET A 60 -14.66 -16.73 0.49
C MET A 60 -13.14 -16.50 0.58
N PRO A 61 -12.49 -16.03 -0.50
CA PRO A 61 -11.07 -15.65 -0.45
C PRO A 61 -10.81 -14.53 0.55
N VAL A 62 -9.66 -14.53 1.22
CA VAL A 62 -9.26 -13.50 2.20
C VAL A 62 -9.47 -12.07 1.68
N SER A 63 -9.08 -11.77 0.44
CA SER A 63 -9.25 -10.41 -0.09
C SER A 63 -10.71 -9.98 -0.19
N GLN A 64 -11.61 -10.94 -0.48
CA GLN A 64 -13.05 -10.70 -0.53
C GLN A 64 -13.61 -10.52 0.89
N PHE A 65 -13.22 -11.37 1.83
CA PHE A 65 -13.62 -11.22 3.23
C PHE A 65 -13.24 -9.85 3.80
N LEU A 66 -12.01 -9.39 3.55
CA LEU A 66 -11.55 -8.09 4.01
C LEU A 66 -12.34 -6.94 3.34
N ALA A 67 -12.59 -7.03 2.04
CA ALA A 67 -13.38 -6.04 1.31
C ALA A 67 -14.81 -5.94 1.87
N GLU A 68 -15.51 -7.06 2.02
CA GLU A 68 -16.88 -7.10 2.52
C GLU A 68 -16.97 -6.65 3.99
N THR A 69 -16.05 -7.10 4.85
CA THR A 69 -16.04 -6.74 6.28
C THR A 69 -15.78 -5.25 6.49
N LEU A 70 -14.96 -4.63 5.65
CA LEU A 70 -14.61 -3.20 5.74
C LEU A 70 -15.58 -2.31 4.95
N GLY A 71 -16.51 -2.89 4.19
CA GLY A 71 -17.39 -2.13 3.29
C GLY A 71 -16.63 -1.44 2.14
N LEU A 72 -15.56 -2.06 1.63
CA LEU A 72 -14.68 -1.52 0.60
C LEU A 72 -14.78 -2.30 -0.72
N CYS A 73 -14.43 -1.64 -1.81
CA CYS A 73 -14.23 -2.26 -3.11
C CYS A 73 -12.82 -2.86 -3.21
N ARG A 74 -12.70 -4.03 -3.85
CA ARG A 74 -11.38 -4.55 -4.27
C ARG A 74 -10.97 -3.89 -5.58
N ALA A 75 -10.18 -2.83 -5.49
CA ALA A 75 -9.71 -2.05 -6.63
C ALA A 75 -8.67 -2.79 -7.49
N GLY A 76 -7.94 -3.75 -6.93
CA GLY A 76 -7.04 -4.60 -7.69
C GLY A 76 -6.42 -5.70 -6.85
N ARG A 77 -5.85 -6.71 -7.51
CA ARG A 77 -5.04 -7.73 -6.87
C ARG A 77 -3.96 -8.25 -7.82
N THR A 78 -2.81 -8.61 -7.28
CA THR A 78 -1.87 -9.48 -8.00
C THR A 78 -2.17 -10.93 -7.64
N ALA A 79 -2.05 -11.85 -8.61
CA ALA A 79 -2.35 -13.27 -8.39
C ALA A 79 -1.16 -14.10 -8.86
N HIS A 80 -0.31 -14.49 -7.92
CA HIS A 80 0.80 -15.42 -8.14
C HIS A 80 0.54 -16.72 -7.39
N LYS A 81 0.89 -17.88 -7.97
CA LYS A 81 0.72 -19.17 -7.29
C LYS A 81 1.83 -19.39 -6.27
N ARG A 82 1.48 -19.53 -4.99
CA ARG A 82 2.36 -19.97 -3.90
C ARG A 82 1.74 -21.18 -3.22
N VAL A 83 2.38 -22.35 -3.35
CA VAL A 83 1.91 -23.63 -2.77
C VAL A 83 0.43 -23.92 -3.12
N GLY A 84 0.04 -23.64 -4.36
CA GLY A 84 -1.33 -23.89 -4.87
C GLY A 84 -2.36 -22.80 -4.57
N VAL A 85 -2.06 -21.84 -3.71
CA VAL A 85 -2.95 -20.71 -3.37
C VAL A 85 -2.49 -19.44 -4.10
N ASP A 86 -3.43 -18.56 -4.46
CA ASP A 86 -3.07 -17.24 -4.99
C ASP A 86 -2.49 -16.37 -3.87
N TYR A 87 -1.41 -15.68 -4.18
CA TYR A 87 -0.65 -14.86 -3.26
C TYR A 87 -0.22 -13.58 -3.94
N GLY A 88 -0.30 -12.45 -3.24
CA GLY A 88 0.09 -11.18 -3.83
C GLY A 88 -0.30 -9.96 -3.02
N ASN A 89 -0.42 -8.85 -3.75
CA ASN A 89 -0.88 -7.58 -3.21
C ASN A 89 -2.38 -7.46 -3.46
N VAL A 90 -3.06 -6.71 -2.59
CA VAL A 90 -4.47 -6.33 -2.75
C VAL A 90 -4.59 -4.85 -2.50
N LEU A 91 -5.30 -4.15 -3.38
CA LEU A 91 -5.69 -2.76 -3.16
C LEU A 91 -7.19 -2.72 -2.88
N LEU A 92 -7.55 -2.27 -1.68
CA LEU A 92 -8.92 -1.97 -1.30
C LEU A 92 -9.14 -0.47 -1.35
N SER A 93 -10.35 -0.05 -1.69
CA SER A 93 -10.72 1.36 -1.82
C SER A 93 -12.16 1.58 -1.38
N ARG A 94 -12.43 2.74 -0.78
CA ARG A 94 -13.79 3.18 -0.42
C ARG A 94 -14.65 3.47 -1.66
N MET A 95 -14.01 3.68 -2.81
CA MET A 95 -14.65 3.94 -4.10
C MET A 95 -14.13 3.01 -5.20
N PRO A 96 -14.96 2.67 -6.19
CA PRO A 96 -14.52 1.83 -7.30
C PRO A 96 -13.46 2.57 -8.15
N PRO A 97 -12.44 1.86 -8.67
CA PRO A 97 -11.47 2.47 -9.56
C PRO A 97 -12.09 2.77 -10.94
N THR A 98 -11.68 3.88 -11.56
CA THR A 98 -12.00 4.17 -12.97
C THR A 98 -11.15 3.33 -13.91
N ARG A 99 -9.94 2.96 -13.48
CA ARG A 99 -9.03 2.03 -14.17
C ARG A 99 -8.25 1.23 -13.13
N SER A 100 -7.99 -0.04 -13.44
CA SER A 100 -7.11 -0.90 -12.63
C SER A 100 -6.28 -1.80 -13.53
N VAL A 101 -4.97 -1.80 -13.31
CA VAL A 101 -3.99 -2.56 -14.09
C VAL A 101 -3.02 -3.26 -13.13
N THR A 102 -2.62 -4.48 -13.49
CA THR A 102 -1.57 -5.21 -12.78
C THR A 102 -0.33 -5.33 -13.65
N HIS A 103 0.82 -5.04 -13.06
CA HIS A 103 2.14 -5.09 -13.71
C HIS A 103 2.93 -6.28 -13.18
N ASP A 104 3.51 -7.07 -14.09
CA ASP A 104 4.35 -8.20 -13.74
C ASP A 104 5.78 -7.78 -13.38
N LEU A 105 6.12 -7.92 -12.11
CA LEU A 105 7.45 -7.65 -11.56
C LEU A 105 8.24 -8.94 -11.28
N ALA A 106 7.78 -10.10 -11.76
CA ALA A 106 8.42 -11.37 -11.56
C ALA A 106 9.82 -11.42 -12.18
N LEU A 107 10.69 -12.21 -11.56
CA LEU A 107 12.04 -12.51 -12.00
C LEU A 107 12.23 -14.01 -11.96
N ALA A 108 12.94 -14.56 -12.95
CA ALA A 108 13.14 -16.00 -13.06
C ALA A 108 13.78 -16.59 -11.79
N ARG A 109 13.24 -17.72 -11.31
CA ARG A 109 13.70 -18.45 -10.12
C ARG A 109 13.63 -17.64 -8.81
N ARG A 110 12.78 -16.61 -8.75
CA ARG A 110 12.46 -15.84 -7.55
C ARG A 110 10.98 -15.94 -7.24
N GLU A 111 10.61 -15.58 -6.02
CA GLU A 111 9.20 -15.42 -5.68
C GLU A 111 8.58 -14.36 -6.60
N PRO A 112 7.50 -14.69 -7.33
CA PRO A 112 6.87 -13.74 -8.23
C PRO A 112 6.35 -12.51 -7.48
N ARG A 113 6.58 -11.33 -8.06
CA ARG A 113 6.10 -10.04 -7.53
C ARG A 113 5.29 -9.32 -8.59
N GLY A 114 4.41 -8.43 -8.18
CA GLY A 114 3.65 -7.58 -9.10
C GLY A 114 3.33 -6.23 -8.45
N ALA A 115 2.90 -5.28 -9.26
CA ALA A 115 2.32 -4.03 -8.78
C ALA A 115 0.88 -3.90 -9.26
N ILE A 116 0.05 -3.26 -8.45
CA ILE A 116 -1.27 -2.78 -8.83
C ILE A 116 -1.12 -1.29 -9.10
N GLU A 117 -1.74 -0.81 -10.17
CA GLU A 117 -1.95 0.59 -10.50
C GLU A 117 -3.46 0.80 -10.64
N ALA A 118 -4.04 1.70 -9.86
CA ALA A 118 -5.45 2.03 -9.97
C ALA A 118 -5.69 3.53 -9.94
N ASP A 119 -6.59 3.97 -10.82
CA ASP A 119 -7.00 5.37 -10.96
C ASP A 119 -8.38 5.58 -10.34
N PHE A 120 -8.57 6.74 -9.73
CA PHE A 120 -9.80 7.15 -9.06
C PHE A 120 -10.09 8.62 -9.32
N GLU A 121 -11.36 8.99 -9.19
CA GLU A 121 -11.81 10.38 -9.26
C GLU A 121 -12.48 10.73 -7.93
N LEU A 122 -11.99 11.76 -7.24
CA LEU A 122 -12.54 12.25 -5.98
C LEU A 122 -12.62 13.77 -6.02
N ALA A 123 -13.82 14.33 -5.87
CA ALA A 123 -14.03 15.79 -5.83
C ALA A 123 -13.32 16.51 -7.00
N ASP A 124 -13.53 16.00 -8.23
CA ASP A 124 -12.91 16.49 -9.47
C ASP A 124 -11.37 16.37 -9.55
N LYS A 125 -10.75 15.66 -8.59
CA LYS A 125 -9.32 15.32 -8.60
C LYS A 125 -9.08 13.90 -9.08
N LYS A 126 -8.05 13.74 -9.91
CA LYS A 126 -7.55 12.45 -10.37
C LYS A 126 -6.50 11.92 -9.42
N LEU A 127 -6.73 10.70 -8.96
CA LEU A 127 -5.87 10.00 -8.01
C LEU A 127 -5.32 8.75 -8.65
N ARG A 128 -4.03 8.49 -8.47
CA ARG A 128 -3.42 7.22 -8.85
C ARG A 128 -2.78 6.57 -7.63
N VAL A 129 -3.19 5.34 -7.32
CA VAL A 129 -2.67 4.57 -6.20
C VAL A 129 -1.99 3.31 -6.69
N PHE A 130 -0.74 3.13 -6.28
CA PHE A 130 0.04 1.94 -6.51
C PHE A 130 0.20 1.12 -5.24
N ALA A 131 0.10 -0.21 -5.38
CA ALA A 131 0.41 -1.17 -4.33
C ALA A 131 1.42 -2.20 -4.84
N THR A 132 2.57 -2.33 -4.18
CA THR A 132 3.59 -3.31 -4.59
C THR A 132 4.36 -3.89 -3.41
N HIS A 133 5.15 -4.95 -3.67
CA HIS A 133 6.02 -5.59 -2.70
C HIS A 133 7.26 -6.10 -3.42
N PHE A 134 8.44 -5.63 -3.01
CA PHE A 134 9.70 -6.01 -3.65
C PHE A 134 10.33 -7.25 -3.01
N GLY A 135 11.14 -7.94 -3.82
CA GLY A 135 11.91 -9.11 -3.40
C GLY A 135 13.03 -8.78 -2.42
N LEU A 136 13.56 -9.81 -1.79
CA LEU A 136 14.48 -9.68 -0.67
C LEU A 136 15.89 -9.25 -1.08
N SER A 137 16.35 -9.66 -2.26
CA SER A 137 17.73 -9.39 -2.68
C SER A 137 17.88 -8.02 -3.35
N LEU A 138 19.04 -7.39 -3.18
CA LEU A 138 19.38 -6.11 -3.84
C LEU A 138 19.18 -6.15 -5.37
N ARG A 139 19.45 -7.30 -6.00
CA ARG A 139 19.27 -7.48 -7.45
C ARG A 139 17.80 -7.51 -7.83
N GLU A 140 16.97 -8.20 -7.06
CA GLU A 140 15.52 -8.23 -7.25
C GLU A 140 14.93 -6.82 -7.11
N ARG A 141 15.23 -6.14 -6.00
CA ARG A 141 14.75 -4.76 -5.75
C ARG A 141 15.09 -3.81 -6.88
N ARG A 142 16.31 -3.86 -7.41
CA ARG A 142 16.74 -3.00 -8.53
C ARG A 142 16.01 -3.33 -9.83
N ALA A 143 15.88 -4.60 -10.18
CA ALA A 143 15.18 -4.99 -11.40
C ALA A 143 13.68 -4.67 -11.32
N GLN A 144 13.06 -4.87 -10.17
CA GLN A 144 11.66 -4.54 -9.93
C GLN A 144 11.42 -3.03 -9.95
N LEU A 145 12.32 -2.25 -9.34
CA LEU A 145 12.32 -0.79 -9.48
C LEU A 145 12.31 -0.37 -10.94
N GLN A 146 13.22 -0.89 -11.77
CA GLN A 146 13.30 -0.52 -13.19
C GLN A 146 12.02 -0.87 -13.97
N LYS A 147 11.32 -1.94 -13.58
CA LYS A 147 10.01 -2.28 -14.14
C LYS A 147 8.89 -1.35 -13.64
N THR A 148 8.97 -0.84 -12.40
CA THR A 148 7.96 0.05 -11.82
C THR A 148 8.09 1.49 -12.30
N LEU A 149 9.33 2.00 -12.47
CA LEU A 149 9.58 3.42 -12.77
C LEU A 149 8.79 3.96 -13.97
N PRO A 150 8.69 3.28 -15.13
CA PRO A 150 7.98 3.82 -16.29
C PRO A 150 6.50 4.14 -16.05
N HIS A 151 5.87 3.47 -15.07
CA HIS A 151 4.45 3.65 -14.75
C HIS A 151 4.21 4.83 -13.79
N LEU A 152 5.26 5.32 -13.11
CA LEU A 152 5.16 6.38 -12.11
C LEU A 152 5.34 7.80 -12.70
N VAL A 153 5.66 7.94 -13.98
CA VAL A 153 6.04 9.22 -14.61
C VAL A 153 4.87 9.87 -15.37
N ASP A 154 3.64 9.53 -15.01
CA ASP A 154 2.46 10.14 -15.64
C ASP A 154 2.06 11.42 -14.91
N PRO A 155 2.03 12.59 -15.59
CA PRO A 155 1.63 13.85 -14.98
C PRO A 155 0.10 14.05 -14.94
N ASP A 156 -0.72 13.14 -15.51
CA ASP A 156 -2.18 13.30 -15.54
C ASP A 156 -2.87 13.29 -14.16
N PRO A 157 -2.44 12.48 -13.16
CA PRO A 157 -3.06 12.50 -11.83
C PRO A 157 -2.66 13.74 -11.02
N ASP A 158 -3.62 14.35 -10.31
CA ASP A 158 -3.37 15.41 -9.32
C ASP A 158 -2.58 14.90 -8.11
N LEU A 159 -2.76 13.63 -7.75
CA LEU A 159 -1.98 12.95 -6.72
C LEU A 159 -1.69 11.50 -7.10
N THR A 160 -0.40 11.15 -7.14
CA THR A 160 0.09 9.78 -7.27
C THR A 160 0.65 9.29 -5.95
N VAL A 161 0.14 8.18 -5.42
CA VAL A 161 0.61 7.54 -4.18
C VAL A 161 1.15 6.15 -4.46
N LEU A 162 2.34 5.84 -3.97
CA LEU A 162 2.96 4.50 -4.06
C LEU A 162 3.16 3.90 -2.68
N CYS A 163 2.39 2.85 -2.40
CA CYS A 163 2.45 2.06 -1.17
C CYS A 163 3.23 0.76 -1.42
N ALA A 164 4.25 0.51 -0.61
CA ALA A 164 4.98 -0.75 -0.71
C ALA A 164 5.72 -1.15 0.56
N ASP A 165 5.88 -2.46 0.74
CA ASP A 165 7.05 -3.02 1.41
C ASP A 165 8.19 -3.14 0.38
N PHE A 166 9.25 -2.36 0.57
CA PHE A 166 10.41 -2.37 -0.33
C PHE A 166 11.47 -3.39 0.08
N ASN A 167 11.35 -4.05 1.24
CA ASN A 167 12.42 -4.84 1.84
C ASN A 167 13.76 -4.09 1.96
N GLU A 168 13.73 -2.76 1.98
CA GLU A 168 14.89 -1.89 1.97
C GLU A 168 14.75 -0.84 3.07
N TRP A 169 15.69 -0.83 4.01
CA TRP A 169 15.68 0.13 5.11
C TRP A 169 16.68 1.27 4.90
N ALA A 170 17.68 1.10 4.03
CA ALA A 170 18.78 2.04 3.88
C ALA A 170 18.32 3.31 3.14
N PRO A 171 18.25 4.49 3.78
CA PRO A 171 17.60 5.68 3.22
C PRO A 171 18.23 6.18 1.90
N TYR A 172 19.51 5.88 1.67
CA TYR A 172 20.24 6.27 0.46
C TYR A 172 20.41 5.12 -0.54
N SER A 173 19.61 4.05 -0.45
CA SER A 173 19.63 2.97 -1.43
C SER A 173 19.31 3.50 -2.84
N THR A 174 19.72 2.76 -3.88
CA THR A 174 19.34 3.08 -5.26
C THR A 174 17.82 3.20 -5.41
N THR A 175 17.06 2.35 -4.72
CA THR A 175 15.59 2.37 -4.72
C THR A 175 15.05 3.68 -4.21
N HIS A 176 15.38 4.06 -2.97
CA HIS A 176 14.83 5.27 -2.37
C HIS A 176 15.33 6.53 -3.05
N ARG A 177 16.57 6.58 -3.56
CA ARG A 177 17.04 7.75 -4.33
C ARG A 177 16.28 7.98 -5.62
N ASN A 178 15.94 6.93 -6.36
CA ASN A 178 15.17 7.08 -7.61
C ASN A 178 13.71 7.46 -7.32
N LEU A 179 13.07 6.78 -6.36
CA LEU A 179 11.70 7.11 -5.96
C LEU A 179 11.60 8.52 -5.40
N SER A 180 12.57 8.95 -4.57
CA SER A 180 12.54 10.29 -3.98
C SER A 180 12.69 11.43 -5.00
N ARG A 181 13.33 11.15 -6.14
CA ARG A 181 13.44 12.12 -7.24
C ARG A 181 12.15 12.27 -8.02
N LEU A 182 11.32 11.23 -8.06
CA LEU A 182 10.08 11.20 -8.85
C LEU A 182 8.85 11.55 -8.01
N LEU A 183 8.79 11.05 -6.78
CA LEU A 183 7.62 11.09 -5.90
C LEU A 183 7.92 11.77 -4.56
N GLY A 184 8.93 12.63 -4.51
CA GLY A 184 9.35 13.29 -3.27
C GLY A 184 9.92 12.34 -2.20
N ALA A 185 10.53 12.93 -1.17
CA ALA A 185 11.17 12.20 -0.07
C ALA A 185 10.32 12.28 1.23
N PRO A 186 9.34 11.40 1.43
CA PRO A 186 8.56 11.37 2.67
C PRO A 186 9.42 10.93 3.87
N PRO A 187 9.03 11.29 5.10
CA PRO A 187 9.68 10.80 6.32
C PRO A 187 9.80 9.27 6.38
N SER A 188 10.91 8.79 6.93
CA SER A 188 11.14 7.35 7.14
C SER A 188 10.51 6.88 8.44
N VAL A 189 9.38 6.17 8.37
CA VAL A 189 8.69 5.63 9.55
C VAL A 189 9.05 4.15 9.72
N ARG A 190 9.44 3.75 10.94
CA ARG A 190 9.81 2.38 11.24
C ARG A 190 8.57 1.52 11.50
N THR A 191 8.50 0.37 10.85
CA THR A 191 7.35 -0.54 10.87
C THR A 191 7.76 -1.99 11.15
N PHE A 192 9.04 -2.33 11.00
CA PHE A 192 9.54 -3.70 11.09
C PHE A 192 10.74 -3.83 12.07
N PRO A 193 10.90 -4.95 12.80
CA PRO A 193 9.84 -5.90 13.11
C PRO A 193 8.82 -5.22 14.03
N SER A 194 7.54 -5.59 13.93
CA SER A 194 6.43 -4.90 14.56
C SER A 194 6.60 -4.74 16.07
N ARG A 195 7.19 -5.75 16.71
CA ARG A 195 7.51 -5.77 18.15
C ARG A 195 8.38 -4.60 18.62
N PHE A 196 9.30 -4.12 17.79
CA PHE A 196 10.30 -3.12 18.18
C PHE A 196 10.37 -1.89 17.26
N ALA A 197 9.77 -1.94 16.06
CA ALA A 197 9.77 -0.87 15.06
C ALA A 197 11.17 -0.28 14.83
N LEU A 198 12.10 -1.09 14.30
CA LEU A 198 13.51 -0.74 14.15
C LEU A 198 13.88 -0.25 12.74
N LEU A 199 13.22 -0.79 11.72
CA LEU A 199 13.52 -0.63 10.31
C LEU A 199 12.30 -0.08 9.56
N ALA A 200 12.56 0.75 8.56
CA ALA A 200 11.55 1.40 7.71
C ALA A 200 11.52 0.72 6.33
N LEU A 201 11.02 -0.52 6.29
CA LEU A 201 10.89 -1.32 5.06
C LEU A 201 9.66 -0.88 4.24
N ASP A 202 8.56 -0.61 4.94
CA ASP A 202 7.33 -0.07 4.37
C ASP A 202 7.45 1.43 4.11
N ARG A 203 6.96 1.87 2.94
CA ARG A 203 6.98 3.27 2.51
C ARG A 203 5.69 3.64 1.80
N ILE A 204 5.28 4.89 1.99
CA ILE A 204 4.26 5.56 1.19
C ILE A 204 4.94 6.77 0.55
N TYR A 205 5.16 6.72 -0.76
CA TYR A 205 5.65 7.82 -1.58
C TYR A 205 4.50 8.57 -2.21
N ALA A 206 4.64 9.88 -2.48
CA ALA A 206 3.57 10.67 -3.07
C ALA A 206 4.07 11.86 -3.90
N SER A 207 3.46 12.06 -5.07
CA SER A 207 3.65 13.26 -5.89
C SER A 207 2.31 13.95 -6.14
N PRO A 208 2.18 15.26 -5.87
CA PRO A 208 3.18 16.10 -5.21
C PRO A 208 3.29 15.76 -3.70
N LEU A 209 4.45 16.03 -3.10
CA LEU A 209 4.73 15.67 -1.69
C LEU A 209 4.09 16.65 -0.70
N ASP A 210 3.82 17.88 -1.12
CA ASP A 210 3.17 18.92 -0.31
C ASP A 210 1.76 18.53 0.14
N ALA A 211 1.06 17.69 -0.62
CA ALA A 211 -0.20 17.09 -0.24
C ALA A 211 -0.09 16.19 1.01
N LEU A 212 1.10 15.69 1.38
CA LEU A 212 1.28 14.82 2.54
C LEU A 212 1.22 15.61 3.86
N VAL A 213 0.14 15.43 4.61
CA VAL A 213 -0.09 16.10 5.90
C VAL A 213 0.61 15.35 7.05
N SER A 214 0.46 14.02 7.09
CA SER A 214 1.03 13.23 8.16
C SER A 214 1.35 11.81 7.71
N ILE A 215 2.36 11.19 8.34
CA ILE A 215 2.69 9.78 8.15
C ILE A 215 3.13 9.15 9.47
N ARG A 216 2.54 8.00 9.83
CA ARG A 216 2.81 7.32 11.11
C ARG A 216 2.56 5.82 11.06
N ALA A 217 3.28 5.07 11.90
CA ALA A 217 3.02 3.66 12.14
C ALA A 217 1.96 3.50 13.24
N VAL A 218 1.10 2.48 13.11
CA VAL A 218 0.11 2.13 14.14
C VAL A 218 0.75 1.15 15.11
N VAL A 219 1.22 1.66 16.24
CA VAL A 219 1.85 0.85 17.29
C VAL A 219 0.81 0.47 18.34
N SER A 220 0.33 -0.78 18.30
CA SER A 220 -0.57 -1.34 19.32
C SER A 220 -0.21 -2.79 19.63
N ALA A 221 -0.73 -3.32 20.74
CA ALA A 221 -0.57 -4.75 21.07
C ALA A 221 -1.17 -5.64 19.97
N ASP A 222 -2.32 -5.25 19.43
CA ASP A 222 -2.99 -5.99 18.35
C ASP A 222 -2.19 -5.95 17.05
N ALA A 223 -1.68 -4.78 16.64
CA ALA A 223 -0.85 -4.66 15.45
C ALA A 223 0.43 -5.51 15.56
N ARG A 224 1.10 -5.47 16.72
CA ARG A 224 2.30 -6.29 16.99
C ARG A 224 2.04 -7.79 16.96
N ARG A 225 0.82 -8.20 17.29
CA ARG A 225 0.41 -9.61 17.28
C ARG A 225 -0.05 -10.04 15.89
N ALA A 226 -0.63 -9.14 15.11
CA ALA A 226 -1.31 -9.48 13.86
C ALA A 226 -0.37 -9.69 12.66
N SER A 227 0.78 -9.02 12.63
CA SER A 227 1.81 -9.14 11.60
C SER A 227 3.19 -8.85 12.21
N ASP A 228 4.25 -9.26 11.53
CA ASP A 228 5.62 -8.81 11.81
C ASP A 228 5.92 -7.42 11.25
N HIS A 229 4.99 -6.82 10.52
CA HIS A 229 4.98 -5.40 10.16
C HIS A 229 3.92 -4.62 10.95
N LEU A 230 4.10 -3.30 11.10
CA LEU A 230 3.06 -2.39 11.60
C LEU A 230 2.36 -1.71 10.43
N PRO A 231 1.04 -1.45 10.51
CA PRO A 231 0.36 -0.63 9.51
C PRO A 231 0.98 0.77 9.42
N LEU A 232 1.26 1.22 8.20
CA LEU A 232 1.73 2.57 7.90
C LEU A 232 0.56 3.38 7.36
N VAL A 233 0.26 4.51 8.01
CA VAL A 233 -0.85 5.40 7.65
C VAL A 233 -0.30 6.72 7.17
N ALA A 234 -0.80 7.21 6.04
CA ALA A 234 -0.54 8.54 5.53
C ALA A 234 -1.87 9.28 5.31
N ASP A 235 -1.92 10.53 5.75
CA ASP A 235 -3.04 11.44 5.51
C ASP A 235 -2.60 12.51 4.50
N PHE A 236 -3.46 12.77 3.51
CA PHE A 236 -3.23 13.73 2.44
C PHE A 236 -4.35 14.78 2.40
N GLU A 237 -4.00 15.99 1.98
CA GLU A 237 -4.92 17.07 1.64
C GLU A 237 -4.74 17.43 0.16
N LEU A 238 -5.85 17.49 -0.57
CA LEU A 238 -5.91 17.92 -1.95
C LEU A 238 -6.62 19.29 -2.00
N ASP A 239 -5.90 20.30 -2.48
CA ASP A 239 -6.43 21.63 -2.77
C ASP A 239 -7.16 21.66 -4.13
#